data_AF-W9AY74-F1
#
_entry.id   AF-W9AY74-F1
#
_cell.length_a   1.000
_cell.length_b   1.000
_cell.length_c   1.000
_cell.angle_alpha   90.00
_cell.angle_beta   90.00
_cell.angle_gamma   90.00
#
_symmetry.space_group_name_H-M   'P 1'
#
loop_
_entity.id
_entity.type
_entity.pdbx_description
1 polymer ?
#
loop_
_entity_poly.entity_id
_entity_poly.type
_entity_poly.pdbx_seq_one_letter_code
_entity_poly.pdbx_strand_id
1 'polypeptide(L)'
;MTVESDNLRVLTDHVRKLADQQLTAADQITGANRATSGVADRVSESHGLVCFLTSNALSAADEARQSAGSALHRVSTDLSDKLTTAASNHDNADYRAGHRISQAGRM
;
A
#
# COMPACT_ATOMS: atom_id res chain seq x y z
N MET A 1 -20.48 24.81 -11.98
CA MET A 1 -19.80 23.50 -11.89
C MET A 1 -20.29 22.68 -13.05
N THR A 2 -19.40 22.19 -13.93
CA THR A 2 -19.77 21.41 -15.12
C THR A 2 -19.60 19.92 -14.82
N VAL A 3 -20.34 19.05 -15.54
CA VAL A 3 -20.27 17.58 -15.37
C VAL A 3 -18.83 17.05 -15.54
N GLU A 4 -18.03 17.72 -16.36
CA GLU A 4 -16.63 17.34 -16.61
C GLU A 4 -15.72 17.61 -15.40
N SER A 5 -15.87 18.76 -14.73
CA SER A 5 -15.14 19.04 -13.48
C SER A 5 -15.53 18.08 -12.36
N ASP A 6 -16.81 17.70 -12.28
CA ASP A 6 -17.28 16.73 -11.28
C ASP A 6 -16.71 15.32 -11.54
N ASN A 7 -16.68 14.89 -12.80
CA ASN A 7 -16.08 13.60 -13.19
C ASN A 7 -14.60 13.53 -12.83
N LEU A 8 -13.85 14.61 -13.03
CA LEU A 8 -12.42 14.64 -12.72
C LEU A 8 -12.18 14.60 -11.21
N ARG A 9 -12.99 15.31 -10.42
CA ARG A 9 -12.92 15.26 -8.96
C ARG A 9 -13.23 13.86 -8.43
N VAL A 10 -14.23 13.19 -9.01
CA VAL A 10 -14.55 11.78 -8.70
C VAL A 10 -13.35 10.87 -9.03
N LEU A 11 -12.67 11.12 -10.14
CA LEU A 11 -11.48 10.36 -10.52
C LEU A 11 -10.32 10.58 -9.52
N THR A 12 -10.03 11.81 -9.13
CA THR A 12 -8.93 12.08 -8.18
C THR A 12 -9.25 11.56 -6.77
N ASP A 13 -10.52 11.64 -6.34
CA ASP A 13 -10.99 10.99 -5.11
C ASP A 13 -10.84 9.46 -5.18
N HIS A 14 -11.11 8.84 -6.33
CA HIS A 14 -10.90 7.41 -6.54
C HIS A 14 -9.41 7.02 -6.47
N VAL A 15 -8.53 7.82 -7.07
CA VAL A 15 -7.07 7.59 -7.03
C VAL A 15 -6.54 7.69 -5.60
N ARG A 16 -7.03 8.64 -4.79
CA ARG A 16 -6.70 8.72 -3.35
C ARG A 16 -7.16 7.49 -2.58
N LYS A 17 -8.37 7.01 -2.84
CA LYS A 17 -8.86 5.77 -2.23
C LYS A 17 -7.96 4.57 -2.57
N LEU A 18 -7.47 4.48 -3.81
CA LEU A 18 -6.51 3.44 -4.18
C LEU A 18 -5.19 3.57 -3.42
N ALA A 19 -4.71 4.80 -3.17
CA ALA A 19 -3.52 5.03 -2.35
C ALA A 19 -3.72 4.51 -0.91
N ASP A 20 -4.84 4.87 -0.27
CA ASP A 20 -5.17 4.41 1.09
C ASP A 20 -5.28 2.88 1.18
N GLN A 21 -5.79 2.23 0.13
CA GLN A 21 -5.85 0.78 0.05
C GLN A 21 -4.45 0.15 -0.01
N GLN A 22 -3.50 0.77 -0.70
CA GLN A 22 -2.11 0.29 -0.71
C GLN A 22 -1.45 0.45 0.65
N LEU A 23 -1.67 1.56 1.34
CA LEU A 23 -1.17 1.75 2.70
C LEU A 23 -1.76 0.70 3.66
N THR A 24 -3.07 0.47 3.57
CA THR A 24 -3.76 -0.58 4.35
C THR A 24 -3.17 -1.97 4.06
N ALA A 25 -2.89 -2.29 2.80
CA ALA A 25 -2.26 -3.55 2.44
C ALA A 25 -0.86 -3.68 3.07
N ALA A 26 -0.05 -2.61 3.01
CA ALA A 26 1.30 -2.58 3.61
C ALA A 26 1.26 -2.84 5.13
N ASP A 27 0.27 -2.30 5.83
CA ASP A 27 0.05 -2.52 7.27
C ASP A 27 -0.39 -3.96 7.56
N GLN A 28 -1.33 -4.50 6.78
CA GLN A 28 -1.81 -5.88 6.93
C GLN A 28 -0.70 -6.90 6.69
N ILE A 29 0.14 -6.70 5.67
CA ILE A 29 1.31 -7.54 5.39
C ILE A 29 2.28 -7.52 6.57
N THR A 30 2.55 -6.34 7.11
CA THR A 30 3.42 -6.17 8.28
C THR A 30 2.85 -6.88 9.50
N GLY A 31 1.54 -6.75 9.74
CA GLY A 31 0.83 -7.45 10.80
C GLY A 31 0.88 -8.97 10.66
N ALA A 32 0.66 -9.49 9.44
CA ALA A 32 0.72 -10.92 9.16
C ALA A 32 2.11 -11.51 9.42
N ASN A 33 3.18 -10.83 8.99
CA ASN A 33 4.55 -11.26 9.27
C ASN A 33 4.85 -11.27 10.78
N ARG A 34 4.41 -10.25 11.52
CA ARG A 34 4.58 -10.20 12.98
C ARG A 34 3.82 -11.33 13.68
N ALA A 35 2.61 -11.65 13.24
CA ALA A 35 1.77 -12.67 13.87
C ALA A 35 2.41 -14.07 13.83
N THR A 36 3.23 -14.36 12.81
CA THR A 36 3.88 -15.67 12.65
C THR A 36 5.32 -15.73 13.15
N SER A 37 5.89 -14.59 13.52
CA SER A 37 7.25 -14.51 14.03
C SER A 37 7.42 -15.37 15.30
N GLY A 38 8.54 -16.10 15.37
CA GLY A 38 8.90 -16.95 16.52
C GLY A 38 8.11 -18.25 16.65
N VAL A 39 7.33 -18.65 15.64
CA VAL A 39 6.66 -19.97 15.65
C VAL A 39 7.68 -21.12 15.64
N ALA A 40 8.77 -20.99 14.89
CA ALA A 40 9.84 -21.99 14.86
C ALA A 40 10.47 -22.20 16.25
N ASP A 41 10.76 -21.10 16.96
CA ASP A 41 11.34 -21.14 18.31
C ASP A 41 10.40 -21.82 19.29
N ARG A 42 9.12 -21.45 19.29
CA ARG A 42 8.10 -22.07 20.16
C ARG A 42 7.96 -23.58 19.93
N VAL A 43 8.03 -24.04 18.67
CA VAL A 43 8.00 -25.48 18.35
C VAL A 43 9.27 -26.16 18.84
N SER A 44 10.44 -25.53 18.65
CA SER A 44 11.72 -26.01 19.16
C SER A 44 11.72 -26.12 20.68
N GLU A 45 11.23 -25.11 21.39
CA GLU A 45 11.15 -25.07 22.86
C GLU A 45 10.21 -26.14 23.42
N SER A 46 9.07 -26.37 22.78
CA SER A 46 8.03 -27.28 23.29
C SER A 46 8.29 -28.76 22.95
N HIS A 47 8.85 -29.07 21.78
CA HIS A 47 9.00 -30.44 21.30
C HIS A 47 10.47 -30.86 21.09
N GLY A 48 11.41 -29.91 21.16
CA GLY A 48 12.84 -30.17 21.11
C GLY A 48 13.29 -30.92 19.86
N LEU A 49 14.18 -31.89 20.06
CA LEU A 49 14.81 -32.65 18.98
C LEU A 49 13.82 -33.46 18.13
N VAL A 50 12.69 -33.89 18.71
CA VAL A 50 11.66 -34.66 17.97
C VAL A 50 11.11 -33.85 16.80
N CYS A 51 10.99 -32.53 16.96
CA CYS A 51 10.51 -31.62 15.93
C CYS A 51 11.63 -30.84 15.22
N PHE A 52 12.90 -31.24 15.34
CA PHE A 52 14.03 -30.48 14.78
C PHE A 52 13.85 -30.11 13.30
N LEU A 53 13.47 -31.08 12.46
CA LEU A 53 13.24 -30.84 11.02
C LEU A 53 12.04 -29.90 10.79
N THR A 54 11.02 -29.97 11.63
CA THR A 54 9.84 -29.10 11.56
C THR A 54 10.19 -27.66 11.93
N SER A 55 10.95 -27.45 13.02
CA SER A 55 11.40 -26.12 13.44
C SER A 55 12.29 -25.46 12.38
N ASN A 56 13.20 -26.22 11.75
CA ASN A 56 14.01 -25.72 10.65
C ASN A 56 13.16 -25.32 9.43
N ALA A 57 12.19 -26.15 9.05
CA ALA A 57 11.27 -25.83 7.95
C ALA A 57 10.43 -24.58 8.25
N LEU A 58 9.98 -24.42 9.50
CA LEU A 58 9.26 -23.22 9.95
C LEU A 58 10.16 -21.98 9.90
N SER A 59 11.42 -22.07 10.31
CA SER A 59 12.38 -20.95 10.26
C SER A 59 12.60 -20.49 8.82
N ALA A 60 12.88 -21.41 7.90
CA ALA A 60 13.06 -21.08 6.49
C ALA A 60 11.80 -20.46 5.87
N ALA A 61 10.62 -20.96 6.23
CA ALA A 61 9.35 -20.39 5.78
C ALA A 61 9.07 -19.00 6.37
N ASP A 62 9.53 -18.72 7.60
CA ASP A 62 9.40 -17.41 8.23
C ASP A 62 10.35 -16.39 7.59
N GLU A 63 11.61 -16.77 7.32
CA GLU A 63 12.58 -15.94 6.58
C GLU A 63 12.07 -15.56 5.19
N ALA A 64 11.54 -16.54 4.45
CA ALA A 64 10.95 -16.30 3.13
C ALA A 64 9.75 -15.34 3.20
N ARG A 65 8.88 -15.50 4.21
CA ARG A 65 7.74 -14.59 4.45
C ARG A 65 8.18 -13.19 4.85
N GLN A 66 9.18 -13.06 5.72
CA GLN A 66 9.74 -11.77 6.12
C GLN A 66 10.30 -11.02 4.92
N SER A 67 11.06 -11.71 4.06
CA SER A 67 11.59 -11.15 2.81
C SER A 67 10.48 -10.71 1.85
N ALA A 68 9.52 -11.60 1.56
CA ALA A 68 8.40 -11.31 0.67
C ALA A 68 7.52 -10.16 1.20
N GLY A 69 7.17 -10.18 2.48
CA GLY A 69 6.35 -9.13 3.08
C GLY A 69 7.08 -7.78 3.15
N SER A 70 8.41 -7.78 3.38
CA SER A 70 9.20 -6.54 3.29
C SER A 70 9.24 -5.97 1.87
N ALA A 71 9.27 -6.83 0.85
CA ALA A 71 9.17 -6.39 -0.54
C ALA A 71 7.78 -5.83 -0.87
N LEU A 72 6.71 -6.52 -0.46
CA LEU A 72 5.34 -6.07 -0.68
C LEU A 72 5.04 -4.77 0.06
N HIS A 73 5.47 -4.63 1.32
CA HIS A 73 5.35 -3.38 2.07
C HIS A 73 5.98 -2.21 1.31
N ARG A 74 7.23 -2.38 0.82
CA ARG A 74 7.92 -1.33 0.04
C ARG A 74 7.16 -0.95 -1.22
N VAL A 75 6.71 -1.94 -2.01
CA VAL A 75 5.99 -1.67 -3.26
C VAL A 75 4.63 -1.02 -3.01
N SER A 76 3.89 -1.46 -1.98
CA SER A 76 2.61 -0.87 -1.63
C SER A 76 2.76 0.58 -1.14
N THR A 77 3.74 0.87 -0.28
CA THR A 77 4.01 2.26 0.17
C THR A 77 4.42 3.15 -1.01
N ASP A 78 5.35 2.69 -1.87
CA ASP A 78 5.76 3.43 -3.06
C ASP A 78 4.60 3.69 -4.03
N LEU A 79 3.71 2.71 -4.22
CA LEU A 79 2.53 2.88 -5.06
C LEU A 79 1.53 3.86 -4.44
N SER A 80 1.33 3.83 -3.12
CA SER A 80 0.52 4.82 -2.39
C SER A 80 1.03 6.25 -2.62
N ASP A 81 2.35 6.46 -2.50
CA ASP A 81 2.97 7.77 -2.72
C ASP A 81 2.80 8.26 -4.16
N LYS A 82 2.97 7.36 -5.13
CA LYS A 82 2.77 7.66 -6.55
C LYS A 82 1.32 8.03 -6.86
N LEU A 83 0.36 7.29 -6.33
CA LEU A 83 -1.07 7.57 -6.51
C LEU A 83 -1.45 8.92 -5.87
N THR A 84 -0.96 9.20 -4.66
CA THR A 84 -1.17 10.48 -3.97
C THR A 84 -0.59 11.65 -4.77
N THR A 85 0.61 11.47 -5.31
CA THR A 85 1.27 12.46 -6.16
C THR A 85 0.49 12.68 -7.46
N ALA A 86 0.01 11.60 -8.09
CA ALA A 86 -0.78 11.67 -9.32
C ALA A 86 -2.10 12.43 -9.11
N ALA A 87 -2.84 12.12 -8.04
CA ALA A 87 -4.07 12.83 -7.69
C ALA A 87 -3.81 14.33 -7.44
N SER A 88 -2.73 14.67 -6.71
CA SER A 88 -2.38 16.06 -6.42
C SER A 88 -1.99 16.84 -7.68
N ASN A 89 -1.26 16.21 -8.59
CA ASN A 89 -0.89 16.82 -9.87
C ASN A 89 -2.12 17.06 -10.75
N HIS A 90 -3.07 16.12 -10.78
CA HIS A 90 -4.32 16.28 -11.51
C HIS A 90 -5.18 17.43 -10.94
N ASP A 91 -5.39 17.48 -9.63
CA ASP A 91 -6.13 18.58 -9.00
C ASP A 91 -5.48 19.95 -9.29
N ASN A 92 -4.14 20.02 -9.30
CA ASN A 92 -3.45 21.27 -9.64
C ASN A 92 -3.65 21.67 -11.11
N ALA A 93 -3.54 20.70 -12.02
CA ALA A 93 -3.74 20.93 -13.45
C ALA A 93 -5.18 21.40 -13.73
N ASP A 94 -6.17 20.77 -13.09
CA ASP A 94 -7.58 21.13 -13.19
C ASP A 94 -7.85 22.54 -12.67
N TYR A 95 -7.34 22.86 -11.47
CA TYR A 95 -7.45 24.20 -10.90
C TYR A 95 -6.90 25.27 -11.85
N ARG A 96 -5.73 25.04 -12.43
CA ARG A 96 -5.11 25.97 -13.40
C ARG A 96 -5.91 26.07 -14.71
N ALA A 97 -6.48 24.97 -15.18
CA ALA A 97 -7.31 24.95 -16.39
C ALA A 97 -8.62 25.73 -16.17
N GLY A 98 -9.33 25.45 -15.07
CA GLY A 98 -10.55 26.15 -14.70
C GLY A 98 -10.35 27.65 -14.51
N HIS A 99 -9.22 28.06 -13.92
CA HIS A 99 -8.88 29.48 -13.79
C HIS A 99 -8.66 30.16 -15.14
N ARG A 100 -7.92 29.52 -16.06
CA ARG A 100 -7.69 30.05 -17.42
C ARG A 100 -8.99 30.19 -18.21
N ILE A 101 -9.87 29.19 -18.14
CA ILE A 101 -11.18 29.23 -18.80
C ILE A 101 -12.04 30.38 -18.24
N SER A 102 -12.05 30.54 -16.91
CA SER A 102 -12.79 31.61 -16.24
C SER A 102 -12.30 33.01 -16.61
N GLN A 103 -10.99 33.17 -16.83
CA GLN A 103 -10.40 34.43 -17.31
C GLN A 103 -10.76 34.69 -18.77
N ALA A 104 -10.69 33.67 -19.65
CA ALA A 104 -11.01 33.81 -21.05
C ALA A 104 -12.49 34.16 -21.29
N GLY A 105 -13.42 33.62 -20.51
CA GLY A 105 -14.84 33.93 -20.61
C GLY A 105 -15.26 35.30 -20.04
N ARG A 106 -14.33 36.05 -19.44
CA ARG A 106 -14.55 37.42 -18.95
C ARG A 106 -14.01 38.49 -19.90
N MET A 107 -13.35 38.10 -20.98
CA MET A 107 -12.97 38.96 -22.11
C MET A 107 -14.02 38.87 -23.21
#